data_AF-A0A0X3BP43-F1
#
_entry.id   AF-A0A0X3BP43-F1
#
_cell.length_a   1.000
_cell.length_b   1.000
_cell.length_c   1.000
_cell.angle_alpha   90.00
_cell.angle_beta   90.00
_cell.angle_gamma   90.00
#
_symmetry.space_group_name_H-M   'P 1'
#
loop_
_entity.id
_entity.type
_entity.pdbx_description
1 polymer ?
#
loop_
_entity_poly.entity_id
_entity_poly.type
_entity_poly.pdbx_seq_one_letter_code
_entity_poly.pdbx_strand_id
1 'polypeptide(L)'
;MESRDDDSDASQASGKDNLEPHSLSSAMAHPRLNGLSRWHHSESPKPPHRHNLFMRYIVTGGAGFIGSNLVDTLAQHHDVVIIDNLATGRRVNIEHLLDHPRVTFIEGSITDLDLLMDTFPGADGIFHQAAIPSVPRSVKDPLASNEANVTGTVSVLVAAKDCGVPAVVAPHA
;
A
#
# COMPACT_ATOMS: atom_id res chain seq x y z
N MET A 1 -43.20 -23.66 48.78
CA MET A 1 -43.20 -25.03 49.32
C MET A 1 -42.71 -25.93 48.20
N GLU A 2 -41.38 -26.04 48.04
CA GLU A 2 -40.48 -26.95 48.79
C GLU A 2 -40.69 -28.40 48.34
N SER A 3 -39.68 -29.21 48.08
CA SER A 3 -38.22 -29.11 48.20
C SER A 3 -37.63 -30.30 47.44
N ARG A 4 -36.44 -30.14 46.84
CA ARG A 4 -35.51 -31.23 46.54
C ARG A 4 -34.08 -30.70 46.65
N ASP A 5 -33.54 -30.85 47.84
CA ASP A 5 -32.12 -30.94 48.18
C ASP A 5 -31.56 -32.27 47.64
N ASP A 6 -30.27 -32.58 47.62
CA ASP A 6 -28.99 -31.92 47.36
C ASP A 6 -27.96 -33.07 47.43
N ASP A 7 -26.76 -32.88 46.90
CA ASP A 7 -25.53 -33.62 47.24
C ASP A 7 -25.40 -35.14 46.98
N SER A 8 -24.23 -35.75 46.96
CA SER A 8 -22.94 -35.51 46.30
C SER A 8 -22.12 -36.82 46.47
N ASP A 9 -21.12 -36.97 45.59
CA ASP A 9 -19.82 -37.61 45.87
C ASP A 9 -19.47 -39.07 45.44
N ALA A 10 -18.26 -39.09 44.87
CA ALA A 10 -17.25 -40.10 44.53
C ALA A 10 -17.51 -41.62 44.65
N SER A 11 -17.03 -42.39 43.65
CA SER A 11 -15.68 -43.01 43.70
C SER A 11 -15.49 -44.29 42.83
N GLN A 12 -14.27 -44.40 42.27
CA GLN A 12 -13.45 -45.60 41.96
C GLN A 12 -13.63 -46.44 40.68
N ALA A 13 -12.46 -46.64 40.04
CA ALA A 13 -11.85 -47.87 39.47
C ALA A 13 -11.30 -47.57 38.06
N SER A 14 -10.13 -48.00 37.59
CA SER A 14 -9.03 -48.85 38.07
C SER A 14 -7.99 -48.89 36.94
N GLY A 15 -6.72 -49.17 37.24
CA GLY A 15 -5.80 -49.72 36.23
C GLY A 15 -4.49 -48.95 36.07
N LYS A 16 -3.46 -49.41 36.79
CA LYS A 16 -2.07 -49.24 36.39
C LYS A 16 -1.83 -50.10 35.15
N ASP A 17 -1.05 -49.61 34.19
CA ASP A 17 0.12 -50.30 33.66
C ASP A 17 0.80 -49.44 32.59
N ASN A 18 2.10 -49.28 32.76
CA ASN A 18 3.00 -48.49 31.93
C ASN A 18 4.13 -49.43 31.51
N LEU A 19 4.15 -49.92 30.26
CA LEU A 19 5.29 -50.62 29.66
C LEU A 19 5.33 -50.43 28.12
N GLU A 20 6.30 -49.60 27.70
CA GLU A 20 7.19 -49.63 26.52
C GLU A 20 6.68 -49.50 25.06
N PRO A 21 7.47 -48.84 24.17
CA PRO A 21 7.05 -48.38 22.85
C PRO A 21 7.33 -49.42 21.75
N HIS A 22 6.30 -49.75 20.96
CA HIS A 22 6.46 -50.58 19.76
C HIS A 22 6.63 -49.72 18.50
N SER A 23 7.65 -50.09 17.75
CA SER A 23 8.18 -49.52 16.51
C SER A 23 7.14 -49.08 15.47
N LEU A 24 7.27 -47.83 15.00
CA LEU A 24 6.62 -47.35 13.79
C LEU A 24 7.34 -47.87 12.55
N SER A 25 6.66 -48.76 11.81
CA SER A 25 6.96 -49.05 10.41
C SER A 25 5.67 -49.02 9.61
N SER A 26 5.54 -47.99 8.77
CA SER A 26 5.24 -48.12 7.33
C SER A 26 4.60 -46.84 6.78
N ALA A 27 5.37 -46.17 5.93
CA ALA A 27 5.00 -45.44 4.72
C ALA A 27 3.63 -44.72 4.67
N MET A 28 3.69 -43.40 4.82
CA MET A 28 3.07 -42.49 3.83
C MET A 28 4.08 -41.40 3.48
N ALA A 29 4.75 -41.58 2.35
CA ALA A 29 5.61 -40.56 1.77
C ALA A 29 4.73 -39.40 1.31
N HIS A 30 4.77 -38.28 2.03
CA HIS A 30 4.29 -37.01 1.47
C HIS A 30 5.16 -36.66 0.25
N PRO A 31 4.56 -36.32 -0.91
CA PRO A 31 5.34 -35.80 -2.02
C PRO A 31 6.00 -34.50 -1.56
N ARG A 32 7.33 -34.49 -1.54
CA ARG A 32 8.09 -33.25 -1.39
C ARG A 32 7.65 -32.33 -2.53
N LEU A 33 7.22 -31.13 -2.19
CA LEU A 33 6.95 -30.04 -3.14
C LEU A 33 8.27 -29.60 -3.78
N ASN A 34 8.80 -30.43 -4.69
CA ASN A 34 9.88 -30.07 -5.60
C ASN A 34 9.24 -29.29 -6.76
N GLY A 35 8.85 -28.05 -6.46
CA GLY A 35 8.07 -27.23 -7.40
C GLY A 35 7.99 -25.75 -7.05
N LEU A 36 8.82 -25.24 -6.14
CA LEU A 36 9.10 -23.81 -6.08
C LEU A 36 10.02 -23.49 -7.27
N SER A 37 9.41 -23.34 -8.44
CA SER A 37 10.03 -22.69 -9.58
C SER A 37 10.46 -21.30 -9.11
N ARG A 38 11.75 -21.21 -8.81
CA ARG A 38 12.61 -20.03 -8.85
C ARG A 38 11.88 -18.88 -9.53
N TRP A 39 11.61 -17.81 -8.78
CA TRP A 39 11.28 -16.52 -9.37
C TRP A 39 12.40 -16.23 -10.37
N HIS A 40 12.11 -16.44 -11.65
CA HIS A 40 12.98 -15.96 -12.69
C HIS A 40 12.86 -14.45 -12.58
N HIS A 41 13.91 -13.80 -12.08
CA HIS A 41 14.17 -12.44 -12.49
C HIS A 41 14.26 -12.50 -14.01
N SER A 42 13.14 -12.27 -14.70
CA SER A 42 13.25 -11.73 -16.04
C SER A 42 13.99 -10.44 -15.83
N GLU A 43 15.24 -10.39 -16.28
CA GLU A 43 15.95 -9.13 -16.45
C GLU A 43 15.14 -8.34 -17.49
N SER A 44 14.06 -7.71 -17.03
CA SER A 44 13.42 -6.64 -17.77
C SER A 44 14.56 -5.68 -18.12
N PRO A 45 14.71 -5.28 -19.39
CA PRO A 45 15.78 -4.39 -19.78
C PRO A 45 15.74 -3.19 -18.83
N LYS A 46 16.83 -2.99 -18.07
CA LYS A 46 16.97 -1.74 -17.31
C LYS A 46 16.78 -0.64 -18.34
N PRO A 47 15.81 0.27 -18.15
CA PRO A 47 15.65 1.37 -19.09
C PRO A 47 17.00 2.05 -19.22
N PRO A 48 17.42 2.45 -20.44
CA PRO A 48 18.70 3.10 -20.63
C PRO A 48 18.77 4.24 -19.61
N HIS A 49 19.79 4.24 -18.76
CA HIS A 49 20.02 5.34 -17.83
C HIS A 49 20.11 6.59 -18.68
N ARG A 50 19.01 7.34 -18.76
CA ARG A 50 18.99 8.63 -19.43
C ARG A 50 19.97 9.46 -18.62
N HIS A 51 21.00 9.99 -19.29
CA HIS A 51 21.89 11.00 -18.71
C HIS A 51 21.16 12.34 -18.50
N ASN A 52 19.88 12.30 -18.12
CA ASN A 52 19.18 13.46 -17.64
C ASN A 52 19.59 13.64 -16.18
N LEU A 53 20.27 14.74 -15.88
CA LEU A 53 20.62 15.07 -14.49
C LEU A 53 19.37 15.32 -13.63
N PHE A 54 18.23 15.52 -14.27
CA PHE A 54 16.95 15.82 -13.65
C PHE A 54 15.93 14.74 -13.97
N MET A 55 15.34 14.15 -12.93
CA MET A 55 14.25 13.19 -13.03
C MET A 55 12.90 13.93 -12.97
N ARG A 56 11.85 13.31 -13.49
CA ARG A 56 10.47 13.78 -13.36
C ARG A 56 9.72 12.92 -12.35
N TYR A 57 9.34 13.50 -11.22
CA TYR A 57 8.58 12.84 -10.17
C TYR A 57 7.15 13.35 -10.10
N ILE A 58 6.23 12.44 -9.77
CA ILE A 58 4.84 12.78 -9.48
C ILE A 58 4.59 12.56 -8.00
N VAL A 59 4.00 13.56 -7.33
CA VAL A 59 3.59 13.48 -5.93
C VAL A 59 2.09 13.64 -5.84
N THR A 60 1.37 12.55 -5.61
CA THR A 60 -0.07 12.63 -5.30
C THR A 60 -0.24 12.98 -3.83
N GLY A 61 -1.20 13.83 -3.48
CA GLY A 61 -1.35 14.31 -2.10
C GLY A 61 -0.28 15.35 -1.74
N GLY A 62 0.31 16.00 -2.74
CA GLY A 62 1.43 16.93 -2.56
C GLY A 62 1.07 18.24 -1.87
N ALA A 63 -0.22 18.56 -1.68
CA ALA A 63 -0.65 19.66 -0.82
C ALA A 63 -0.92 19.21 0.63
N GLY A 64 -0.76 17.92 0.94
CA GLY A 64 -0.80 17.37 2.30
C GLY A 64 0.51 17.61 3.06
N PHE A 65 0.52 17.25 4.35
CA PHE A 65 1.66 17.49 5.24
C PHE A 65 2.96 16.80 4.76
N ILE A 66 2.91 15.49 4.49
CA ILE A 66 4.07 14.73 4.03
C ILE A 66 4.39 15.10 2.57
N GLY A 67 3.35 15.17 1.73
CA GLY A 67 3.49 15.46 0.31
C GLY A 67 4.19 16.78 0.02
N SER A 68 3.84 17.86 0.71
CA SER A 68 4.42 19.18 0.44
C SER A 68 5.92 19.24 0.76
N ASN A 69 6.33 18.60 1.87
CA ASN A 69 7.75 18.49 2.23
C ASN A 69 8.56 17.64 1.23
N LEU A 70 7.94 16.60 0.65
CA LEU A 70 8.56 15.84 -0.44
C LEU A 70 8.73 16.71 -1.69
N VAL A 71 7.70 17.48 -2.07
CA VAL A 71 7.78 18.41 -3.21
C VAL A 71 8.89 19.44 -2.99
N ASP A 72 8.96 20.05 -1.80
CA ASP A 72 10.01 21.00 -1.42
C ASP A 72 11.42 20.42 -1.64
N THR A 73 11.62 19.17 -1.24
CA THR A 73 12.93 18.51 -1.34
C THR A 73 13.25 18.12 -2.79
N LEU A 74 12.28 17.52 -3.49
CA LEU A 74 12.48 17.05 -4.87
C LEU A 74 12.68 18.20 -5.84
N ALA A 75 11.94 19.31 -5.69
CA ALA A 75 11.99 20.45 -6.61
C ALA A 75 13.37 21.15 -6.66
N GLN A 76 14.22 20.94 -5.65
CA GLN A 76 15.59 21.45 -5.62
C GLN A 76 16.45 20.86 -6.75
N HIS A 77 16.16 19.63 -7.17
CA HIS A 77 16.99 18.87 -8.10
C HIS A 77 16.21 18.20 -9.23
N HIS A 78 14.88 18.23 -9.22
CA HIS A 78 14.04 17.45 -10.13
C HIS A 78 12.83 18.25 -10.60
N ASP A 79 12.20 17.78 -11.67
CA ASP A 79 10.88 18.25 -12.09
C ASP A 79 9.81 17.52 -11.28
N VAL A 80 8.87 18.25 -10.72
CA VAL A 80 7.85 17.72 -9.82
C VAL A 80 6.46 18.11 -10.29
N VAL A 81 5.61 17.11 -10.48
CA VAL A 81 4.18 17.30 -10.72
C VAL A 81 3.41 16.95 -9.45
N ILE A 82 2.65 17.90 -8.94
CA ILE A 82 1.79 17.74 -7.78
C ILE A 82 0.39 17.43 -8.28
N ILE A 83 -0.22 16.35 -7.77
CA ILE A 83 -1.65 16.05 -7.96
C ILE A 83 -2.32 16.08 -6.59
N ASP A 84 -3.27 16.98 -6.37
CA ASP A 84 -4.02 17.05 -5.11
C ASP A 84 -5.41 17.65 -5.35
N ASN A 85 -6.45 17.10 -4.73
CA ASN A 85 -7.83 17.62 -4.84
C ASN A 85 -8.21 18.55 -3.68
N LEU A 86 -7.27 18.86 -2.79
CA LEU A 86 -7.43 19.73 -1.61
C LEU A 86 -8.51 19.24 -0.62
N ALA A 87 -8.90 17.96 -0.65
CA ALA A 87 -9.89 17.41 0.28
C ALA A 87 -9.40 17.38 1.74
N THR A 88 -8.10 17.16 1.94
CA THR A 88 -7.41 17.26 3.24
C THR A 88 -6.17 18.13 3.16
N GLY A 89 -5.53 18.20 1.98
CA GLY A 89 -4.44 19.11 1.67
C GLY A 89 -4.83 20.58 1.77
N ARG A 90 -3.83 21.44 1.84
CA ARG A 90 -4.03 22.90 1.92
C ARG A 90 -3.14 23.58 0.90
N ARG A 91 -3.73 24.47 0.09
CA ARG A 91 -3.00 25.24 -0.92
C ARG A 91 -1.82 26.03 -0.34
N VAL A 92 -1.97 26.55 0.89
CA VAL A 92 -0.89 27.25 1.61
C VAL A 92 0.38 26.41 1.79
N ASN A 93 0.28 25.07 1.80
CA ASN A 93 1.43 24.19 1.93
C ASN A 93 2.32 24.15 0.67
N ILE A 94 1.81 24.59 -0.48
CA ILE A 94 2.52 24.58 -1.76
C ILE A 94 2.58 25.95 -2.42
N GLU A 95 2.03 26.99 -1.80
CA GLU A 95 1.88 28.31 -2.38
C GLU A 95 3.24 28.91 -2.80
N HIS A 96 4.27 28.71 -1.98
CA HIS A 96 5.64 29.13 -2.27
C HIS A 96 6.31 28.36 -3.41
N LEU A 97 5.71 27.25 -3.86
CA LEU A 97 6.22 26.41 -4.95
C LEU A 97 5.50 26.65 -6.27
N LEU A 98 4.38 27.38 -6.29
CA LEU A 98 3.56 27.55 -7.49
C LEU A 98 4.27 28.34 -8.60
N ASP A 99 5.18 29.24 -8.22
CA ASP A 99 6.01 30.00 -9.16
C ASP A 99 7.36 29.33 -9.46
N HIS A 100 7.61 28.13 -8.89
CA HIS A 100 8.88 27.43 -9.09
C HIS A 100 8.92 26.81 -10.50
N PRO A 101 9.98 27.07 -11.31
CA PRO A 101 9.99 26.71 -12.73
C PRO A 101 9.98 25.21 -13.03
N ARG A 102 10.27 24.38 -12.02
CA ARG A 102 10.27 22.91 -12.10
C ARG A 102 9.08 22.26 -11.38
N VAL A 103 8.13 23.05 -10.89
CA VAL A 103 6.94 22.54 -10.21
C VAL A 103 5.71 22.80 -11.06
N THR A 104 4.88 21.79 -11.22
CA THR A 104 3.56 21.92 -11.85
C THR A 104 2.51 21.43 -10.86
N PHE A 105 1.53 22.27 -10.54
CA PHE A 105 0.39 21.87 -9.73
C PHE A 105 -0.82 21.55 -10.60
N ILE A 106 -1.39 20.37 -10.38
CA ILE A 106 -2.62 19.90 -11.00
C ILE A 106 -3.64 19.66 -9.88
N GLU A 107 -4.68 20.47 -9.84
CA GLU A 107 -5.80 20.25 -8.93
C GLU A 107 -6.68 19.14 -9.49
N GLY A 108 -6.68 17.97 -8.84
CA GLY A 108 -7.33 16.78 -9.40
C GLY A 108 -7.33 15.60 -8.44
N SER A 109 -8.23 14.64 -8.70
CA SER A 109 -8.40 13.45 -7.86
C SER A 109 -7.55 12.28 -8.38
N ILE A 110 -7.03 11.47 -7.46
CA ILE A 110 -6.41 10.18 -7.80
C ILE A 110 -7.41 9.12 -8.28
N THR A 111 -8.71 9.39 -8.19
CA THR A 111 -9.77 8.53 -8.75
C THR A 111 -10.12 8.87 -10.20
N ASP A 112 -9.59 9.98 -10.73
CA ASP A 112 -9.74 10.35 -12.13
C ASP A 112 -8.67 9.65 -12.96
N LEU A 113 -9.00 8.49 -13.51
CA LEU A 113 -8.03 7.68 -14.24
C LEU A 113 -7.52 8.38 -15.51
N ASP A 114 -8.36 9.15 -16.20
CA ASP A 114 -7.97 9.85 -17.42
C ASP A 114 -6.92 10.92 -17.11
N LEU A 115 -7.11 11.70 -16.04
CA LEU A 115 -6.12 12.64 -15.53
C LEU A 115 -4.77 11.95 -15.24
N LEU A 116 -4.80 10.79 -14.59
CA LEU A 116 -3.58 10.05 -14.27
C LEU A 116 -2.90 9.53 -15.54
N MET A 117 -3.66 9.01 -16.50
CA MET A 117 -3.16 8.50 -17.78
C MET A 117 -2.54 9.60 -18.65
N ASP A 118 -3.05 10.83 -18.57
CA ASP A 118 -2.47 11.99 -19.26
C ASP A 118 -1.20 12.50 -18.55
N THR A 119 -1.14 12.36 -17.23
CA THR A 119 -0.06 12.96 -16.42
C THR A 119 1.16 12.05 -16.24
N PHE A 120 0.94 10.75 -16.11
CA PHE A 120 1.96 9.76 -15.74
C PHE A 120 3.00 9.41 -16.82
N PRO A 121 2.73 9.52 -18.15
CA PRO A 121 3.71 9.20 -19.18
C PRO A 121 5.03 9.95 -18.98
N GLY A 122 6.14 9.22 -19.03
CA GLY A 122 7.49 9.77 -18.90
C GLY A 122 7.89 10.16 -17.47
N ALA A 123 7.13 9.80 -16.43
CA ALA A 123 7.58 9.92 -15.05
C ALA A 123 8.63 8.86 -14.70
N ASP A 124 9.65 9.26 -13.95
CA ASP A 124 10.71 8.38 -13.44
C ASP A 124 10.29 7.69 -12.12
N GLY A 125 9.28 8.24 -11.43
CA GLY A 125 8.68 7.63 -10.25
C GLY A 125 7.49 8.40 -9.71
N ILE A 126 6.67 7.72 -8.91
CA ILE A 126 5.52 8.30 -8.22
C ILE A 126 5.68 8.13 -6.71
N PHE A 127 5.55 9.22 -5.96
CA PHE A 127 5.36 9.22 -4.52
C PHE A 127 3.87 9.39 -4.21
N HIS A 128 3.20 8.28 -3.89
CA HIS A 128 1.77 8.26 -3.65
C HIS A 128 1.45 8.57 -2.18
N GLN A 129 1.08 9.81 -1.86
CA GLN A 129 0.74 10.25 -0.49
C GLN A 129 -0.72 10.72 -0.35
N ALA A 130 -1.53 10.59 -1.39
CA ALA A 130 -2.94 11.00 -1.35
C ALA A 130 -3.77 9.96 -0.60
N ALA A 131 -4.35 10.37 0.53
CA ALA A 131 -5.23 9.54 1.35
C ALA A 131 -6.09 10.40 2.28
N ILE A 132 -7.07 9.77 2.92
CA ILE A 132 -7.80 10.30 4.08
C ILE A 132 -7.31 9.57 5.34
N PRO A 133 -6.29 10.10 6.06
CA PRO A 133 -5.72 9.47 7.24
C PRO A 133 -6.49 9.90 8.50
N SER A 134 -7.66 9.30 8.75
CA SER A 134 -8.43 9.58 9.97
C SER A 134 -9.39 8.44 10.31
N VAL A 135 -9.12 7.78 11.45
CA VAL A 135 -10.00 6.71 11.97
C VAL A 135 -11.41 7.21 12.28
N PRO A 136 -11.61 8.36 12.97
CA PRO A 136 -12.97 8.85 13.20
C PRO A 136 -13.72 9.17 11.90
N ARG A 137 -13.01 9.68 10.88
CA ARG A 137 -13.62 9.97 9.58
C ARG A 137 -13.98 8.70 8.82
N SER A 138 -13.15 7.65 8.86
CA SER A 138 -13.46 6.39 8.18
C SER A 138 -14.64 5.64 8.80
N VAL A 139 -14.89 5.80 10.09
CA VAL A 139 -16.11 5.27 10.73
C VAL A 139 -17.34 6.08 10.31
N LYS A 140 -17.20 7.41 10.24
CA LYS A 140 -18.30 8.31 9.89
C LYS A 140 -18.69 8.22 8.40
N ASP A 141 -17.70 8.09 7.52
CA ASP A 141 -17.87 8.04 6.07
C ASP A 141 -16.91 6.99 5.46
N PRO A 142 -17.26 5.70 5.57
CA PRO A 142 -16.41 4.61 5.08
C PRO A 142 -16.32 4.59 3.56
N LEU A 143 -17.33 5.09 2.85
CA LEU A 143 -17.33 5.10 1.39
C LEU A 143 -16.30 6.09 0.85
N ALA A 144 -16.24 7.32 1.37
CA ALA A 144 -15.22 8.28 0.98
C ALA A 144 -13.80 7.80 1.35
N SER A 145 -13.64 7.18 2.52
CA SER A 145 -12.35 6.58 2.91
C SER A 145 -11.94 5.43 1.99
N ASN A 146 -12.86 4.55 1.61
CA ASN A 146 -12.57 3.47 0.65
C ASN A 146 -12.23 4.02 -0.74
N GLU A 147 -13.01 4.99 -1.21
CA GLU A 147 -12.78 5.63 -2.51
C GLU A 147 -11.39 6.25 -2.59
N ALA A 148 -10.99 7.05 -1.58
CA ALA A 148 -9.67 7.66 -1.58
C ALA A 148 -8.55 6.63 -1.35
N ASN A 149 -8.66 5.79 -0.32
CA ASN A 149 -7.52 5.00 0.16
C ASN A 149 -7.36 3.65 -0.57
N VAL A 150 -8.43 3.12 -1.16
CA VAL A 150 -8.40 1.83 -1.88
C VAL A 150 -8.56 2.07 -3.38
N THR A 151 -9.69 2.62 -3.81
CA THR A 151 -9.97 2.84 -5.24
C THR A 151 -8.95 3.81 -5.86
N GLY A 152 -8.65 4.91 -5.18
CA GLY A 152 -7.64 5.87 -5.61
C GLY A 152 -6.24 5.25 -5.70
N THR A 153 -5.83 4.49 -4.69
CA THR A 153 -4.56 3.75 -4.71
C THR A 153 -4.48 2.78 -5.90
N VAL A 154 -5.55 2.02 -6.15
CA VAL A 154 -5.62 1.12 -7.31
C VAL A 154 -5.51 1.90 -8.62
N SER A 155 -6.19 3.04 -8.72
CA SER A 155 -6.15 3.90 -9.92
C SER A 155 -4.73 4.41 -10.21
N VAL A 156 -4.00 4.84 -9.17
CA VAL A 156 -2.57 5.22 -9.28
C VAL A 156 -1.72 4.05 -9.73
N LEU A 157 -1.89 2.86 -9.16
CA LEU A 157 -1.11 1.68 -9.53
C LEU A 157 -1.39 1.21 -10.97
N VAL A 158 -2.66 1.25 -11.40
CA VAL A 158 -3.07 0.92 -12.76
C VAL A 158 -2.47 1.92 -13.76
N ALA A 159 -2.65 3.22 -13.52
CA ALA A 159 -2.09 4.25 -14.39
C ALA A 159 -0.55 4.16 -14.45
N ALA A 160 0.11 3.93 -13.31
CA ALA A 160 1.57 3.79 -13.25
C ALA A 160 2.05 2.61 -14.08
N LYS A 161 1.39 1.45 -13.95
CA LYS A 161 1.69 0.25 -14.73
C LYS A 161 1.49 0.51 -16.22
N ASP A 162 0.35 1.05 -16.62
CA ASP A 162 -0.01 1.21 -18.02
C ASP A 162 0.80 2.31 -18.72
N CYS A 163 1.26 3.32 -17.97
CA CYS A 163 2.20 4.34 -18.44
C CYS A 163 3.67 3.91 -18.39
N GLY A 164 3.97 2.71 -17.89
CA GLY A 164 5.34 2.20 -17.77
C GLY A 164 6.22 2.94 -16.75
N VAL A 165 5.61 3.50 -15.70
CA VAL A 165 6.35 4.19 -14.63
C VAL A 165 7.17 3.15 -13.84
N PRO A 166 8.50 3.33 -13.65
CA PRO A 166 9.36 2.29 -13.09
C PRO A 166 9.04 1.92 -11.63
N ALA A 167 8.55 2.87 -10.83
CA ALA A 167 8.31 2.67 -9.42
C ALA A 167 7.21 3.58 -8.86
N VAL A 168 6.42 3.01 -7.93
CA VAL A 168 5.50 3.74 -7.07
C VAL A 168 5.89 3.48 -5.62
N VAL A 169 6.09 4.54 -4.85
CA VAL A 169 6.34 4.48 -3.41
C VAL A 169 5.10 5.00 -2.68
N ALA A 170 4.48 4.15 -1.88
CA ALA A 170 3.29 4.45 -1.10
C ALA A 170 3.55 4.23 0.40
N PRO A 171 2.90 4.97 1.31
CA PRO A 171 3.01 4.74 2.74
C PRO A 171 2.43 3.36 3.10
N HIS A 172 2.94 2.77 4.18
CA HIS A 172 2.36 1.55 4.73
C HIS A 172 0.95 1.85 5.26
N ALA A 173 -0.03 1.06 4.84
CA ALA A 173 -1.42 1.14 5.28
C ALA A 173 -1.61 0.72 6.75
#